data_AF-A0A2V9QZR6-F1
#
_entry.id   AF-A0A2V9QZR6-F1
#
_cell.length_a   1.000
_cell.length_b   1.000
_cell.length_c   1.000
_cell.angle_alpha   90.00
_cell.angle_beta   90.00
_cell.angle_gamma   90.00
#
_symmetry.space_group_name_H-M   'P 1'
#
loop_
_entity.id
_entity.type
_entity.pdbx_description
1 polymer ?
#
loop_
_entity_poly.entity_id
_entity_poly.type
_entity_poly.pdbx_seq_one_letter_code
_entity_poly.pdbx_strand_id
1 'polypeptide(L)'
;EATQEFETTLKLDPDHYKANLIYGHMLLLERKPMAALPKLQKAAKLQPDAGEPHLYLAQTYSLLGQEQNARREGALAERMRGNESHP
;
A
#
# COMPACT_ATOMS: atom_id res chain seq x y z
N GLU A 1 -1.18 -2.37 -19.76
CA GLU A 1 -0.12 -1.34 -19.74
C GLU A 1 -0.26 -0.29 -18.62
N ALA A 2 -1.18 -0.44 -17.65
CA ALA A 2 -1.31 0.54 -16.56
C ALA A 2 -0.07 0.64 -15.65
N THR A 3 0.63 -0.48 -15.44
CA THR A 3 1.83 -0.52 -14.60
C THR A 3 2.99 0.31 -15.15
N GLN A 4 3.18 0.39 -16.48
CA GLN A 4 4.24 1.24 -17.08
C GLN A 4 3.96 2.74 -16.93
N GLU A 5 2.69 3.14 -16.96
CA GLU A 5 2.31 4.54 -16.77
C GLU A 5 2.62 4.98 -15.34
N PHE A 6 2.30 4.15 -14.34
CA PHE A 6 2.67 4.39 -12.95
C PHE A 6 4.19 4.43 -12.74
N GLU A 7 4.97 3.57 -13.41
CA GLU A 7 6.43 3.65 -13.34
C GLU A 7 6.97 4.97 -13.88
N THR A 8 6.36 5.50 -14.94
CA THR A 8 6.75 6.80 -15.51
C THR A 8 6.36 7.94 -14.57
N THR A 9 5.15 7.89 -14.01
CA THR A 9 4.71 8.86 -12.99
C THR A 9 5.61 8.81 -11.76
N LEU A 10 5.98 7.62 -11.27
CA LEU A 10 6.86 7.45 -10.12
C LEU A 10 8.33 7.79 -10.43
N LYS A 11 8.73 7.83 -11.71
CA LYS A 11 10.03 8.38 -12.12
C LYS A 11 10.04 9.91 -12.07
N LEU A 12 8.92 10.54 -12.42
CA LEU A 12 8.77 12.01 -12.38
C LEU A 12 8.53 12.50 -10.94
N ASP A 13 7.67 11.80 -10.21
CA ASP A 13 7.33 12.08 -8.82
C ASP A 13 7.36 10.78 -7.99
N PRO A 14 8.53 10.42 -7.45
CA PRO A 14 8.69 9.19 -6.66
C PRO A 14 7.98 9.23 -5.30
N ASP A 15 7.48 10.40 -4.88
CA ASP A 15 6.82 10.64 -3.61
C ASP A 15 5.31 10.87 -3.77
N HIS A 16 4.77 10.51 -4.94
CA HIS A 16 3.35 10.59 -5.21
C HIS A 16 2.60 9.45 -4.49
N TYR A 17 1.91 9.79 -3.41
CA TYR A 17 1.17 8.83 -2.55
C TYR A 17 0.23 7.93 -3.36
N LYS A 18 -0.69 8.52 -4.13
CA LYS A 18 -1.69 7.77 -4.91
C LYS A 18 -1.06 6.84 -5.94
N ALA A 19 0.04 7.25 -6.56
CA ALA A 19 0.71 6.41 -7.56
C ALA A 19 1.38 5.21 -6.88
N ASN A 20 2.06 5.43 -5.75
CA ASN A 20 2.65 4.34 -4.96
C ASN A 20 1.58 3.36 -4.44
N LEU A 21 0.44 3.88 -3.99
CA LEU A 21 -0.70 3.09 -3.49
C LEU A 21 -1.32 2.24 -4.61
N ILE A 22 -1.73 2.87 -5.71
CA ILE A 22 -2.42 2.18 -6.82
C ILE A 22 -1.46 1.20 -7.50
N TYR A 23 -0.19 1.58 -7.70
CA TYR A 23 0.81 0.68 -8.27
C TYR A 23 1.07 -0.53 -7.38
N GLY A 24 1.19 -0.32 -6.07
CA GLY A 24 1.31 -1.40 -5.09
C GLY A 24 0.10 -2.35 -5.11
N HIS A 25 -1.11 -1.80 -5.19
CA HIS A 25 -2.34 -2.61 -5.30
C HIS A 25 -2.39 -3.38 -6.64
N MET A 26 -2.02 -2.76 -7.76
CA MET A 26 -1.89 -3.44 -9.06
C MET A 26 -0.95 -4.63 -8.98
N LEU A 27 0.21 -4.47 -8.34
CA LEU A 27 1.19 -5.55 -8.15
C LEU A 27 0.61 -6.70 -7.31
N LEU A 28 -0.29 -6.44 -6.37
CA LEU A 28 -1.01 -7.50 -5.64
C LEU A 28 -1.98 -8.25 -6.55
N LEU A 29 -2.73 -7.55 -7.40
CA LEU A 29 -3.63 -8.17 -8.39
C LEU A 29 -2.85 -9.04 -9.38
N GLU A 30 -1.64 -8.62 -9.74
CA GLU A 30 -0.69 -9.39 -10.56
C GLU A 30 -0.02 -10.56 -9.81
N ARG A 31 -0.40 -10.85 -8.56
CA ARG A 31 0.24 -11.85 -7.69
C ARG A 31 1.74 -11.63 -7.50
N LYS A 32 2.18 -10.37 -7.48
CA LYS A 32 3.57 -9.95 -7.21
C LYS A 32 3.68 -9.22 -5.86
N PRO A 33 3.35 -9.88 -4.72
CA PRO A 33 3.38 -9.22 -3.42
C PRO A 33 4.78 -8.74 -3.01
N MET A 34 5.84 -9.42 -3.47
CA MET A 34 7.22 -8.97 -3.21
C MET A 34 7.53 -7.60 -3.83
N ALA A 35 6.98 -7.31 -5.02
CA ALA A 35 7.16 -6.02 -5.67
C ALA A 35 6.21 -4.95 -5.12
N ALA A 36 5.00 -5.36 -4.70
CA ALA A 36 4.01 -4.48 -4.08
C ALA A 36 4.49 -3.87 -2.76
N LEU A 37 5.19 -4.68 -1.95
CA LEU A 37 5.63 -4.31 -0.61
C LEU A 37 6.34 -2.94 -0.52
N PRO A 38 7.44 -2.69 -1.25
CA PRO A 38 8.13 -1.40 -1.17
C PRO A 38 7.28 -0.21 -1.65
N LYS A 39 6.33 -0.44 -2.56
CA LYS A 39 5.46 0.61 -3.10
C LYS A 39 4.42 1.04 -2.08
N LEU A 40 3.77 0.06 -1.45
CA LEU A 40 2.79 0.29 -0.39
C LEU A 40 3.45 0.84 0.87
N GLN A 41 4.66 0.38 1.21
CA GLN A 41 5.44 0.96 2.32
C GLN A 41 5.77 2.43 2.08
N LYS A 42 6.07 2.82 0.83
CA LYS A 42 6.30 4.22 0.51
C LYS A 42 5.01 5.03 0.61
N ALA A 43 3.88 4.51 0.13
CA ALA A 43 2.58 5.14 0.34
C ALA A 43 2.25 5.34 1.84
N ALA A 44 2.47 4.32 2.68
CA ALA A 44 2.29 4.42 4.13
C ALA A 44 3.21 5.46 4.80
N LYS A 45 4.43 5.66 4.27
CA LYS A 45 5.33 6.72 4.76
C LYS A 45 4.89 8.13 4.35
N LEU A 46 4.29 8.26 3.17
CA LEU A 46 3.85 9.54 2.62
C LEU A 46 2.57 10.03 3.30
N GLN A 47 1.59 9.14 3.49
CA GLN A 47 0.43 9.37 4.34
C GLN A 47 0.36 8.28 5.41
N PRO A 48 1.04 8.50 6.56
CA PRO A 48 0.89 7.61 7.70
C PRO A 48 -0.51 7.68 8.30
N ASP A 49 -1.27 8.75 8.03
CA ASP A 49 -2.64 8.94 8.51
C ASP A 49 -3.70 8.13 7.74
N ALA A 50 -3.36 7.62 6.56
CA ALA A 50 -4.30 6.92 5.68
C ALA A 50 -4.38 5.43 6.01
N GLY A 51 -5.58 4.88 6.16
CA GLY A 51 -5.78 3.45 6.43
C GLY A 51 -5.55 2.54 5.22
N GLU A 52 -5.71 3.04 4.00
CA GLU A 52 -5.59 2.27 2.75
C GLU A 52 -4.23 1.58 2.54
N PRO A 53 -3.06 2.26 2.67
CA PRO A 53 -1.77 1.62 2.46
C PRO A 53 -1.50 0.52 3.50
N HIS A 54 -1.92 0.72 4.74
CA HIS A 54 -1.84 -0.30 5.79
C HIS A 54 -2.71 -1.53 5.47
N LEU A 55 -3.91 -1.32 4.92
CA LEU A 55 -4.78 -2.41 4.47
C LEU A 55 -4.14 -3.25 3.36
N TYR A 56 -3.52 -2.60 2.37
CA TYR A 56 -2.84 -3.31 1.30
C TYR A 56 -1.54 -3.96 1.77
N LEU A 57 -0.79 -3.36 2.69
CA LEU A 57 0.37 -3.98 3.32
C LEU A 57 -0.03 -5.24 4.08
N ALA A 58 -1.15 -5.20 4.81
CA ALA A 58 -1.68 -6.37 5.51
C ALA A 58 -1.92 -7.54 4.54
N GLN A 59 -2.61 -7.27 3.42
CA GLN A 59 -2.85 -8.26 2.37
C GLN A 59 -1.54 -8.76 1.73
N THR A 60 -0.61 -7.84 1.45
CA THR A 60 0.71 -8.16 0.89
C THR A 60 1.47 -9.12 1.80
N TYR A 61 1.56 -8.81 3.09
CA TYR A 61 2.22 -9.67 4.06
C TYR A 61 1.52 -11.02 4.21
N SER A 62 0.18 -11.06 4.15
CA SER A 62 -0.58 -12.31 4.17
C SER A 62 -0.23 -13.20 2.98
N LEU A 63 -0.10 -12.63 1.78
CA LEU A 63 0.31 -13.36 0.57
C LEU A 63 1.77 -13.83 0.63
N LEU A 64 2.64 -13.13 1.37
CA LEU A 64 4.02 -13.51 1.62
C LEU A 64 4.18 -14.54 2.76
N GLY A 65 3.08 -14.95 3.40
CA GLY A 65 3.11 -15.85 4.57
C GLY A 65 3.58 -15.18 5.87
N GLN A 66 3.69 -13.84 5.89
CA GLN A 66 4.10 -13.06 7.05
C GLN A 66 2.90 -12.64 7.90
N GLU A 67 2.20 -13.62 8.48
CA GLU A 67 0.97 -13.39 9.23
C GLU A 67 1.09 -12.37 10.38
N GLN A 68 2.23 -12.35 11.08
CA GLN A 68 2.45 -11.38 12.16
C GLN A 68 2.45 -9.93 11.65
N ASN A 69 3.12 -9.69 10.52
CA ASN A 69 3.16 -8.37 9.91
C ASN A 69 1.79 -8.01 9.32
N ALA A 70 1.12 -8.99 8.70
CA ALA A 70 -0.23 -8.81 8.18
C ALA A 70 -1.21 -8.34 9.25
N ARG A 71 -1.23 -9.02 10.41
CA ARG A 71 -2.10 -8.64 11.53
C ARG A 71 -1.76 -7.26 12.11
N ARG A 72 -0.47 -6.92 12.22
CA ARG A 72 -0.05 -5.59 12.68
C ARG A 72 -0.56 -4.48 11.76
N GLU A 73 -0.29 -4.60 10.46
CA GLU A 73 -0.71 -3.60 9.48
C GLU A 73 -2.24 -3.53 9.36
N GLY A 74 -2.92 -4.68 9.43
CA GLY A 74 -4.38 -4.72 9.44
C GLY A 74 -4.98 -3.97 10.62
N ALA A 75 -4.43 -4.18 11.82
CA ALA A 75 -4.86 -3.46 13.02
C ALA A 75 -4.60 -1.95 12.91
N LEU A 76 -3.51 -1.53 12.28
CA LEU A 76 -3.26 -0.11 12.00
C LEU A 76 -4.31 0.44 11.02
N ALA A 77 -4.57 -0.25 9.92
CA ALA A 77 -5.58 0.15 8.94
C ALA A 77 -6.96 0.35 9.56
N GLU A 78 -7.38 -0.55 10.45
CA GLU A 78 -8.66 -0.45 11.14
C GLU A 78 -8.73 0.74 12.10
N ARG A 79 -7.62 1.04 12.79
CA ARG A 79 -7.53 2.22 13.66
C ARG A 79 -7.61 3.51 12.86
N MET A 80 -6.93 3.59 11.71
CA MET A 80 -6.94 4.78 10.86
C MET A 80 -8.31 4.98 10.19
N ARG A 81 -8.93 3.92 9.68
CA ARG A 81 -10.28 3.98 9.10
C ARG A 81 -11.33 4.46 10.10
N GLY A 82 -11.18 4.11 11.38
CA GLY A 82 -12.00 4.65 12.47
C GLY A 82 -11.72 6.12 12.78
N ASN A 83 -10.51 6.61 12.49
CA ASN A 83 -10.12 8.00 12.69
C ASN A 83 -10.57 8.91 11.52
N GLU A 84 -10.55 8.38 10.28
CA GLU A 84 -11.04 9.04 9.05
C GLU A 84 -12.57 9.27 9.05
N SER A 85 -13.29 8.74 10.05
CA SER A 85 -14.76 8.83 10.19
C SER A 85 -15.24 10.03 11.02
N HIS A 86 -14.59 11.19 10.93
CA HIS A 86 -15.02 12.41 11.65
C HIS A 86 -15.11 13.65 10.74
N PRO A 87 -16.30 13.99 10.24
CA PRO A 87 -16.77 15.38 10.17
C PRO A 87 -17.45 15.82 11.48
#